data_AF-A0A1Y2K2G9-F1
#
_entry.id   AF-A0A1Y2K2G9-F1
#
_cell.length_a   1.000
_cell.length_b   1.000
_cell.length_c   1.000
_cell.angle_alpha   90.00
_cell.angle_beta   90.00
_cell.angle_gamma   90.00
#
_symmetry.space_group_name_H-M   'P 1'
#
loop_
_entity.id
_entity.type
_entity.pdbx_description
1 polymer ?
#
loop_
_entity_poly.entity_id
_entity_poly.type
_entity_poly.pdbx_seq_one_letter_code
_entity_poly.pdbx_strand_id
1 'polypeptide(L)'
;MINIEVARGKEFAQQTGQTSDEAPERSAEEDWAINVNAVKQYSKARAWEECLNALTYLSTRENNPEAPRAMAQRVWLSLKCATPIGDVTLALTALQALLGAKHELSGNLASLANLLCQHRDERDPELPLAQHHAQLMLQAAGEAAGIDTTEAFNAWVAEHGLDDPDTFIPPIMTMLELMVGDDGWWVDRDAVQEELMAYNADKAE
;
A
#
# COMPACT_ATOMS: atom_id res chain seq x y z
N MET A 1 9.20 -20.52 14.73
CA MET A 1 8.84 -21.94 14.59
C MET A 1 9.39 -22.41 13.25
N ILE A 2 9.99 -23.59 13.20
CA ILE A 2 11.03 -23.99 12.25
C ILE A 2 10.45 -24.23 10.84
N ASN A 3 11.12 -23.67 9.82
CA ASN A 3 10.81 -23.81 8.40
C ASN A 3 11.31 -25.18 7.90
N ILE A 4 10.53 -26.24 8.14
CA ILE A 4 10.94 -27.64 7.88
C ILE A 4 10.71 -28.07 6.42
N GLU A 5 9.93 -27.32 5.64
CA GLU A 5 9.64 -27.69 4.23
C GLU A 5 10.70 -27.21 3.23
N VAL A 6 11.40 -26.10 3.50
CA VAL A 6 12.43 -25.55 2.59
C VAL A 6 13.72 -26.40 2.57
N ALA A 7 14.03 -27.07 3.68
CA ALA A 7 15.24 -27.89 3.80
C ALA A 7 15.19 -29.15 2.92
N ARG A 8 14.03 -29.82 2.82
CA ARG A 8 13.88 -31.07 2.05
C ARG A 8 13.96 -30.87 0.53
N GLY A 9 13.48 -29.73 0.03
CA GLY A 9 13.53 -29.43 -1.41
C GLY A 9 14.95 -29.17 -1.92
N LYS A 10 15.76 -28.42 -1.15
CA LYS A 10 17.16 -28.12 -1.51
C LYS A 10 18.05 -29.36 -1.50
N GLU A 11 17.89 -30.23 -0.51
CA GLU A 11 18.68 -31.47 -0.40
C GLU A 11 18.38 -32.46 -1.54
N PHE A 12 17.12 -32.56 -1.97
CA PHE A 12 16.72 -33.44 -3.08
C PHE A 12 17.20 -32.92 -4.44
N ALA A 13 17.15 -31.61 -4.66
CA ALA A 13 17.62 -30.97 -5.90
C ALA A 13 19.15 -31.06 -6.05
N GLN A 14 19.90 -30.95 -4.95
CA GLN A 14 21.36 -31.14 -4.94
C GLN A 14 21.77 -32.60 -5.18
N GLN A 15 21.02 -33.57 -4.65
CA GLN A 15 21.32 -35.00 -4.84
C GLN A 15 21.00 -35.51 -6.25
N THR A 16 20.11 -34.83 -6.99
CA THR A 16 19.68 -35.24 -8.33
C THR A 16 20.43 -34.55 -9.47
N GLY A 17 21.40 -33.67 -9.17
CA GLY A 17 22.23 -33.00 -10.17
C GLY A 17 21.44 -32.10 -11.14
N GLN A 18 20.24 -31.66 -10.73
CA GLN A 18 19.35 -30.82 -11.56
C GLN A 18 19.51 -29.32 -11.33
N THR A 19 20.43 -28.87 -10.48
CA THR A 19 20.82 -27.47 -10.44
C THR A 19 21.92 -27.24 -11.45
N SER A 20 21.58 -26.65 -12.59
CA SER A 20 22.55 -25.86 -13.35
C SER A 20 23.16 -24.85 -12.39
N ASP A 21 24.47 -24.96 -12.18
CA ASP A 21 25.26 -23.91 -11.56
C ASP A 21 25.04 -22.58 -12.31
N GLU A 22 25.05 -21.50 -11.53
CA GLU A 22 25.37 -20.12 -11.94
C GLU A 22 24.30 -19.32 -12.71
N ALA A 23 23.27 -18.87 -11.98
CA ALA A 23 23.07 -17.42 -11.92
C ALA A 23 23.72 -16.95 -10.61
N PRO A 24 24.66 -15.98 -10.61
CA PRO A 24 25.14 -15.42 -9.36
C PRO A 24 23.93 -14.91 -8.57
N GLU A 25 23.89 -15.24 -7.27
CA GLU A 25 22.89 -14.70 -6.36
C GLU A 25 23.02 -13.18 -6.42
N ARG A 26 22.02 -12.49 -6.97
CA ARG A 26 22.04 -11.04 -7.12
C ARG A 26 22.16 -10.42 -5.74
N SER A 27 22.98 -9.37 -5.62
CA SER A 27 23.02 -8.60 -4.37
C SER A 27 21.67 -7.93 -4.11
N ALA A 28 21.37 -7.62 -2.84
CA ALA A 28 20.16 -6.89 -2.48
C ALA A 28 20.09 -5.50 -3.14
N GLU A 29 21.24 -4.87 -3.38
CA GLU A 29 21.34 -3.57 -4.07
C GLU A 29 21.00 -3.68 -5.55
N GLU A 30 21.54 -4.69 -6.24
CA GLU A 30 21.22 -4.96 -7.66
C GLU A 30 19.74 -5.28 -7.83
N ASP A 31 19.20 -6.14 -6.95
CA ASP A 31 17.79 -6.51 -7.00
C ASP A 31 16.85 -5.31 -6.74
N TRP A 32 17.21 -4.44 -5.78
CA TRP A 32 16.51 -3.17 -5.56
C TRP A 32 16.53 -2.29 -6.81
N ALA A 33 17.71 -2.06 -7.39
CA ALA A 33 17.87 -1.20 -8.56
C ALA A 33 17.07 -1.72 -9.77
N ILE A 34 17.03 -3.04 -9.97
CA ILE A 34 16.23 -3.68 -11.03
C ILE A 34 14.74 -3.38 -10.83
N ASN A 35 14.22 -3.56 -9.62
CA ASN A 35 12.80 -3.34 -9.33
C ASN A 35 12.42 -1.85 -9.40
N VAL A 36 13.28 -0.93 -8.96
CA VAL A 36 13.07 0.51 -9.17
C VAL A 36 13.03 0.86 -10.66
N ASN A 37 13.94 0.29 -11.46
CA ASN A 37 13.89 0.48 -12.91
C ASN A 37 12.62 -0.13 -13.50
N ALA A 38 12.16 -1.30 -13.03
CA ALA A 38 10.91 -1.90 -13.45
C ALA A 38 9.71 -0.96 -13.22
N VAL A 39 9.59 -0.36 -12.02
CA VAL A 39 8.55 0.65 -11.73
C VAL A 39 8.56 1.77 -12.77
N LYS A 40 9.75 2.32 -13.09
CA LYS A 40 9.89 3.41 -14.07
C LYS A 40 9.51 2.98 -15.49
N GLN A 41 9.85 1.75 -15.90
CA GLN A 41 9.51 1.24 -17.23
C GLN A 41 8.02 0.95 -17.34
N TYR A 42 7.42 0.28 -16.35
CA TYR A 42 5.97 0.05 -16.30
C TYR A 42 5.20 1.36 -16.28
N SER A 43 5.69 2.36 -15.55
CA SER A 43 5.05 3.66 -15.49
C SER A 43 5.05 4.37 -16.84
N LYS A 44 6.16 4.31 -17.59
CA LYS A 44 6.23 4.85 -18.95
C LYS A 44 5.30 4.12 -19.91
N ALA A 45 5.12 2.81 -19.71
CA ALA A 45 4.21 1.99 -20.46
C ALA A 45 2.74 2.10 -20.00
N ARG A 46 2.46 2.89 -18.96
CA ARG A 46 1.13 3.01 -18.31
C ARG A 46 0.59 1.65 -17.83
N ALA A 47 1.49 0.76 -17.46
CA ALA A 47 1.22 -0.58 -16.94
C ALA A 47 1.09 -0.50 -15.41
N TRP A 48 -0.02 0.10 -14.93
CA TRP A 48 -0.18 0.48 -13.52
C TRP A 48 -0.27 -0.70 -12.56
N GLU A 49 -0.84 -1.83 -13.00
CA GLU A 49 -0.89 -3.05 -12.21
C GLU A 49 0.53 -3.59 -11.95
N GLU A 50 1.37 -3.63 -12.99
CA GLU A 50 2.76 -4.03 -12.89
C GLU A 50 3.60 -3.05 -12.07
N CYS A 51 3.31 -1.74 -12.16
CA CYS A 51 3.86 -0.74 -11.25
C CYS A 51 3.51 -1.07 -9.79
N LEU A 52 2.24 -1.33 -9.48
CA LEU A 52 1.79 -1.66 -8.14
C LEU A 52 2.44 -2.95 -7.60
N ASN A 53 2.61 -3.96 -8.45
CA ASN A 53 3.30 -5.20 -8.08
C ASN A 53 4.77 -4.95 -7.72
N ALA A 54 5.50 -4.19 -8.55
CA ALA A 54 6.89 -3.83 -8.27
C ALA A 54 7.02 -2.93 -7.02
N LEU A 55 6.12 -1.98 -6.82
CA LEU A 55 6.08 -1.12 -5.63
C LEU A 55 5.74 -1.93 -4.36
N THR A 56 4.84 -2.90 -4.45
CA THR A 56 4.53 -3.83 -3.35
C THR A 56 5.78 -4.58 -2.93
N TYR A 57 6.50 -5.16 -3.89
CA TYR A 57 7.78 -5.82 -3.63
C TYR A 57 8.78 -4.90 -2.92
N LEU A 58 9.04 -3.72 -3.47
CA LEU A 58 9.98 -2.74 -2.91
C LEU A 58 9.58 -2.29 -1.49
N SER A 59 8.28 -2.04 -1.26
CA SER A 59 7.76 -1.56 0.03
C SER A 59 7.93 -2.53 1.19
N THR A 60 8.14 -3.82 0.91
CA THR A 60 8.36 -4.86 1.94
C THR A 60 9.84 -5.06 2.30
N ARG A 61 10.76 -4.31 1.67
CA ARG A 61 12.21 -4.40 1.94
C ARG A 61 12.59 -3.49 3.11
N GLU A 62 12.16 -3.85 4.32
CA GLU A 62 12.33 -3.04 5.55
C GLU A 62 13.77 -2.60 5.83
N ASN A 63 14.78 -3.37 5.40
CA ASN A 63 16.19 -3.02 5.56
C ASN A 63 16.69 -1.95 4.56
N ASN A 64 15.89 -1.60 3.55
CA ASN A 64 16.24 -0.56 2.58
C ASN A 64 15.70 0.80 3.05
N PRO A 65 16.55 1.85 3.17
CA PRO A 65 16.11 3.17 3.63
C PRO A 65 15.09 3.86 2.70
N GLU A 66 14.96 3.42 1.45
CA GLU A 66 13.98 3.92 0.48
C GLU A 66 12.67 3.10 0.44
N ALA A 67 12.52 2.05 1.26
CA ALA A 67 11.26 1.30 1.34
C ALA A 67 10.04 2.17 1.72
N PRO A 68 10.15 3.17 2.63
CA PRO A 68 9.06 4.11 2.87
C PRO A 68 8.65 4.91 1.63
N ARG A 69 9.60 5.31 0.78
CA ARG A 69 9.32 5.98 -0.50
C ARG A 69 8.55 5.05 -1.44
N ALA A 70 8.91 3.78 -1.50
CA ALA A 70 8.16 2.79 -2.28
C ALA A 70 6.74 2.60 -1.74
N MET A 71 6.57 2.54 -0.41
CA MET A 71 5.25 2.45 0.24
C MET A 71 4.37 3.66 -0.09
N ALA A 72 4.92 4.88 -0.01
CA ALA A 72 4.18 6.09 -0.31
C ALA A 72 3.69 6.11 -1.77
N GLN A 73 4.55 5.76 -2.73
CA GLN A 73 4.16 5.64 -4.13
C GLN A 73 3.15 4.51 -4.38
N ARG A 74 3.25 3.38 -3.66
CA ARG A 74 2.28 2.28 -3.73
C ARG A 74 0.89 2.75 -3.34
N VAL A 75 0.78 3.42 -2.19
CA VAL A 75 -0.51 3.93 -1.69
C VAL A 75 -1.03 5.04 -2.60
N TRP A 76 -0.19 5.97 -3.01
CA TRP A 76 -0.60 7.04 -3.93
C TRP A 76 -1.17 6.49 -5.23
N LEU A 77 -0.49 5.51 -5.84
CA LEU A 77 -0.93 4.90 -7.09
C LEU A 77 -2.21 4.08 -6.92
N SER A 78 -2.33 3.32 -5.83
CA SER A 78 -3.52 2.49 -5.58
C SER A 78 -4.79 3.32 -5.37
N LEU A 79 -4.66 4.55 -4.84
CA LEU A 79 -5.76 5.50 -4.69
C LEU A 79 -6.19 6.18 -5.99
N LYS A 80 -5.33 6.21 -7.01
CA LYS A 80 -5.54 6.95 -8.27
C LYS A 80 -5.89 6.04 -9.45
N CYS A 81 -5.51 4.77 -9.38
CA CYS A 81 -5.76 3.79 -10.43
C CYS A 81 -6.88 2.82 -10.08
N ALA A 82 -7.46 2.19 -11.10
CA ALA A 82 -8.43 1.12 -10.94
C ALA A 82 -7.79 -0.11 -10.30
N THR A 83 -7.78 -0.13 -8.98
CA THR A 83 -7.16 -1.19 -8.17
C THR A 83 -8.26 -2.00 -7.46
N PRO A 84 -8.10 -3.33 -7.29
CA PRO A 84 -8.96 -4.11 -6.42
C PRO A 84 -9.01 -3.53 -5.00
N ILE A 85 -10.18 -3.52 -4.37
CA ILE A 85 -10.33 -2.88 -3.05
C ILE A 85 -9.50 -3.59 -1.98
N GLY A 86 -9.28 -4.91 -2.12
CA GLY A 86 -8.38 -5.68 -1.27
C GLY A 86 -6.95 -5.13 -1.30
N ASP A 87 -6.42 -4.85 -2.49
CA ASP A 87 -5.06 -4.33 -2.64
C ASP A 87 -4.89 -2.91 -2.07
N VAL A 88 -5.90 -2.05 -2.24
CA VAL A 88 -5.90 -0.69 -1.67
C VAL A 88 -5.90 -0.73 -0.15
N THR A 89 -6.79 -1.53 0.45
CA THR A 89 -6.88 -1.67 1.91
C THR A 89 -5.63 -2.32 2.51
N LEU A 90 -5.01 -3.28 1.82
CA LEU A 90 -3.73 -3.85 2.22
C LEU A 90 -2.58 -2.83 2.16
N ALA A 91 -2.54 -1.98 1.14
CA ALA A 91 -1.55 -0.91 1.05
C ALA A 91 -1.69 0.12 2.19
N LEU A 92 -2.92 0.53 2.50
CA LEU A 92 -3.21 1.43 3.63
C LEU A 92 -2.88 0.79 4.99
N THR A 93 -3.20 -0.49 5.18
CA THR A 93 -2.82 -1.26 6.38
C THR A 93 -1.31 -1.30 6.54
N ALA A 94 -0.58 -1.60 5.46
CA ALA A 94 0.88 -1.66 5.48
C ALA A 94 1.51 -0.30 5.79
N LEU A 95 0.95 0.80 5.27
CA LEU A 95 1.38 2.14 5.60
C LEU A 95 1.11 2.48 7.08
N GLN A 96 -0.07 2.14 7.61
CA GLN A 96 -0.37 2.33 9.03
C GLN A 96 0.62 1.55 9.93
N ALA A 97 0.95 0.31 9.56
CA ALA A 97 1.95 -0.49 10.27
C ALA A 97 3.35 0.14 10.21
N LEU A 98 3.75 0.68 9.05
CA LEU A 98 5.03 1.36 8.85
C LEU A 98 5.15 2.62 9.74
N LEU A 99 4.09 3.42 9.84
CA LEU A 99 4.05 4.62 10.68
C LEU A 99 3.93 4.29 12.17
N GLY A 100 3.31 3.14 12.48
CA GLY A 100 2.98 2.70 13.82
C GLY A 100 1.60 3.18 14.28
N ALA A 101 0.91 2.37 15.08
CA ALA A 101 -0.47 2.61 15.47
C ALA A 101 -0.71 3.92 16.26
N LYS A 102 0.33 4.46 16.91
CA LYS A 102 0.29 5.74 17.65
C LYS A 102 0.52 6.98 16.78
N HIS A 103 0.81 6.81 15.49
CA HIS A 103 1.01 7.93 14.59
C HIS A 103 -0.29 8.74 14.45
N GLU A 104 -0.20 10.06 14.36
CA GLU A 104 -1.37 10.95 14.32
C GLU A 104 -2.33 10.63 13.15
N LEU A 105 -1.77 10.19 12.02
CA LEU A 105 -2.53 9.80 10.82
C LEU A 105 -3.08 8.37 10.84
N SER A 106 -2.86 7.60 11.91
CA SER A 106 -3.31 6.21 12.01
C SER A 106 -4.83 6.10 11.88
N GLY A 107 -5.57 6.99 12.55
CA GLY A 107 -7.03 7.09 12.41
C GLY A 107 -7.44 7.51 11.00
N ASN A 108 -6.77 8.51 10.43
CA ASN A 108 -7.05 9.02 9.08
C ASN A 108 -6.93 7.93 8.01
N LEU A 109 -5.86 7.11 8.07
CA LEU A 109 -5.66 5.98 7.16
C LEU A 109 -6.78 4.94 7.26
N ALA A 110 -7.23 4.65 8.49
CA ALA A 110 -8.35 3.74 8.72
C ALA A 110 -9.67 4.31 8.18
N SER A 111 -9.93 5.59 8.38
CA SER A 111 -11.08 6.29 7.83
C SER A 111 -11.08 6.30 6.30
N LEU A 112 -9.92 6.51 5.67
CA LEU A 112 -9.79 6.41 4.23
C LEU A 112 -10.09 5.00 3.72
N ALA A 113 -9.57 3.96 4.37
CA ALA A 113 -9.88 2.57 4.00
C ALA A 113 -11.38 2.29 4.11
N ASN A 114 -12.02 2.77 5.17
CA ASN A 114 -13.46 2.62 5.39
C ASN A 114 -14.28 3.38 4.34
N LEU A 115 -13.92 4.63 4.03
CA LEU A 115 -14.56 5.44 2.98
C LEU A 115 -14.52 4.73 1.63
N LEU A 116 -13.34 4.22 1.24
CA LEU A 116 -13.18 3.52 -0.04
C LEU A 116 -14.04 2.26 -0.13
N CYS A 117 -14.22 1.53 0.98
CA CYS A 117 -15.13 0.40 1.04
C CYS A 117 -16.59 0.82 0.87
N GLN A 118 -17.00 1.96 1.45
CA GLN A 118 -18.38 2.47 1.33
C GLN A 118 -18.76 2.86 -0.10
N HIS A 119 -17.79 3.27 -0.91
CA HIS A 119 -18.00 3.65 -2.31
C HIS A 119 -17.87 2.46 -3.30
N ARG A 120 -17.66 1.24 -2.80
CA ARG A 120 -17.54 0.05 -3.65
C ARG A 120 -18.91 -0.57 -3.94
N ASP A 121 -19.02 -1.30 -5.05
CA ASP A 121 -20.22 -2.09 -5.37
C ASP A 121 -20.39 -3.20 -4.32
N GLU A 122 -21.58 -3.36 -3.76
CA GLU A 122 -21.89 -4.37 -2.75
C GLU A 122 -21.66 -5.82 -3.23
N ARG A 123 -21.58 -6.03 -4.55
CA ARG A 123 -21.30 -7.33 -5.18
C ARG A 123 -19.81 -7.60 -5.38
N ASP A 124 -18.94 -6.66 -5.03
CA ASP A 124 -17.49 -6.86 -5.08
C ASP A 124 -17.11 -8.01 -4.12
N PRO A 125 -16.55 -9.12 -4.63
CA PRO A 125 -16.27 -10.30 -3.82
C PRO A 125 -15.21 -10.06 -2.74
N GLU A 126 -14.37 -9.03 -2.87
CA GLU A 126 -13.33 -8.70 -1.89
C GLU A 126 -13.83 -7.73 -0.81
N LEU A 127 -14.98 -7.09 -1.01
CA LEU A 127 -15.50 -6.05 -0.13
C LEU A 127 -15.62 -6.50 1.35
N PRO A 128 -16.14 -7.69 1.69
CA PRO A 128 -16.24 -8.11 3.09
C PRO A 128 -14.88 -8.20 3.79
N LEU A 129 -13.85 -8.67 3.08
CA LEU A 129 -12.50 -8.77 3.63
C LEU A 129 -11.86 -7.38 3.76
N ALA A 130 -12.04 -6.52 2.75
CA ALA A 130 -11.56 -5.14 2.79
C ALA A 130 -12.18 -4.33 3.94
N GLN A 131 -13.49 -4.48 4.18
CA GLN A 131 -14.19 -3.89 5.31
C GLN A 131 -13.64 -4.39 6.65
N HIS A 132 -13.38 -5.70 6.74
CA HIS A 132 -12.78 -6.27 7.95
C HIS A 132 -11.39 -5.66 8.23
N HIS A 133 -10.55 -5.52 7.20
CA HIS A 133 -9.25 -4.86 7.35
C HIS A 133 -9.40 -3.40 7.80
N ALA A 134 -10.29 -2.62 7.18
CA ALA A 134 -10.54 -1.23 7.58
C ALA A 134 -10.99 -1.11 9.05
N GLN A 135 -11.83 -2.04 9.52
CA GLN A 135 -12.26 -2.11 10.92
C GLN A 135 -11.09 -2.43 11.86
N LEU A 136 -10.22 -3.38 11.51
CA LEU A 136 -9.03 -3.71 12.29
C LEU A 136 -8.06 -2.52 12.38
N MET A 137 -7.87 -1.78 11.28
CA MET A 137 -7.06 -0.57 11.28
C MET A 137 -7.61 0.49 12.25
N LEU A 138 -8.93 0.67 12.25
CA LEU A 138 -9.60 1.67 13.10
C LEU A 138 -9.55 1.26 14.58
N GLN A 139 -9.74 -0.02 14.86
CA GLN A 139 -9.58 -0.58 16.21
C GLN A 139 -8.15 -0.39 16.71
N ALA A 140 -7.13 -0.73 15.91
CA ALA A 140 -5.74 -0.57 16.29
C ALA A 140 -5.36 0.89 16.59
N ALA A 141 -5.87 1.83 15.79
CA ALA A 141 -5.69 3.27 16.04
C ALA A 141 -6.37 3.72 17.34
N GLY A 142 -7.61 3.28 17.58
CA GLY A 142 -8.35 3.62 18.79
C GLY A 142 -7.73 3.04 20.07
N GLU A 143 -7.30 1.78 20.03
CA GLU A 143 -6.58 1.13 21.14
C GLU A 143 -5.26 1.86 21.43
N ALA A 144 -4.51 2.25 20.39
CA ALA A 144 -3.28 3.00 20.54
C ALA A 144 -3.49 4.42 21.11
N ALA A 145 -4.67 5.01 20.87
CA ALA A 145 -5.12 6.27 21.46
C ALA A 145 -5.68 6.12 22.90
N GLY A 146 -5.77 4.89 23.42
CA GLY A 146 -6.28 4.63 24.78
C GLY A 146 -7.79 4.67 24.90
N ILE A 147 -8.51 4.42 23.82
CA ILE A 147 -9.98 4.46 23.77
C ILE A 147 -10.53 3.07 24.09
N ASP A 148 -11.38 2.99 25.11
CA ASP A 148 -11.93 1.73 25.64
C ASP A 148 -13.47 1.69 25.71
N THR A 149 -14.14 2.79 25.34
CA THR A 149 -15.60 2.90 25.32
C THR A 149 -16.11 3.43 23.99
N THR A 150 -17.35 3.07 23.64
CA THR A 150 -18.00 3.54 22.41
C THR A 150 -18.21 5.06 22.43
N GLU A 151 -18.53 5.63 23.59
CA GLU A 151 -18.69 7.08 23.75
C GLU A 151 -17.37 7.82 23.51
N ALA A 152 -16.25 7.32 24.08
CA ALA A 152 -14.93 7.88 23.84
C ALA A 152 -14.49 7.72 22.39
N PHE A 153 -14.84 6.60 21.75
CA PHE A 153 -14.57 6.38 20.33
C PHE A 153 -15.28 7.40 19.43
N ASN A 154 -16.58 7.61 19.65
CA ASN A 154 -17.34 8.60 18.88
C ASN A 154 -16.81 10.02 19.10
N ALA A 155 -16.43 10.36 20.34
CA ALA A 155 -15.81 11.64 20.66
C ALA A 155 -14.46 11.81 19.93
N TRP A 156 -13.62 10.77 19.92
CA TRP A 156 -12.34 10.76 19.23
C TRP A 156 -12.50 10.95 17.72
N VAL A 157 -13.45 10.23 17.09
CA VAL A 157 -13.77 10.38 15.67
C VAL A 157 -14.14 11.83 15.34
N ALA A 158 -15.03 12.44 16.13
CA ALA A 158 -15.46 13.82 15.91
C ALA A 158 -14.33 14.83 16.18
N GLU A 159 -13.54 14.63 17.23
CA GLU A 159 -12.42 15.52 17.59
C GLU A 159 -11.32 15.54 16.52
N HIS A 160 -11.07 14.39 15.88
CA HIS A 160 -10.02 14.23 14.88
C HIS A 160 -10.55 14.35 13.44
N GLY A 161 -11.85 14.64 13.27
CA GLY A 161 -12.50 14.75 11.95
C GLY A 161 -12.39 13.48 11.11
N LEU A 162 -12.45 12.32 11.74
CA LEU A 162 -12.30 11.01 11.09
C LEU A 162 -13.55 10.57 10.30
N ASP A 163 -14.64 11.33 10.42
CA ASP A 163 -15.89 11.19 9.70
C ASP A 163 -16.04 12.20 8.54
N ASP A 164 -15.09 13.12 8.37
CA ASP A 164 -15.09 14.14 7.32
C ASP A 164 -13.90 13.95 6.35
N PRO A 165 -14.15 13.48 5.10
CA PRO A 165 -13.11 13.30 4.09
C PRO A 165 -12.28 14.56 3.80
N ASP A 166 -12.89 15.74 3.88
CA ASP A 166 -12.19 17.01 3.64
C ASP A 166 -11.19 17.33 4.77
N THR A 167 -11.37 16.70 5.94
CA THR A 167 -10.45 16.81 7.07
C THR A 167 -9.36 15.74 7.02
N PHE A 168 -9.71 14.45 6.81
CA PHE A 168 -8.73 13.38 6.97
C PHE A 168 -7.90 13.04 5.71
N ILE A 169 -8.37 13.34 4.49
CA ILE A 169 -7.65 13.02 3.24
C ILE A 169 -6.44 13.95 2.99
N PRO A 170 -6.55 15.28 3.10
CA PRO A 170 -5.43 16.18 2.81
C PRO A 170 -4.12 15.87 3.56
N PRO A 171 -4.12 15.57 4.88
CA PRO A 171 -2.87 15.25 5.58
C PRO A 171 -2.29 13.90 5.14
N ILE A 172 -3.11 12.92 4.72
CA ILE A 172 -2.61 11.67 4.14
C ILE A 172 -1.86 11.97 2.84
N MET A 173 -2.48 12.71 1.92
CA MET A 173 -1.85 13.04 0.64
C MET A 173 -0.56 13.85 0.84
N THR A 174 -0.57 14.80 1.77
CA THR A 174 0.63 15.60 2.12
C THR A 174 1.75 14.72 2.64
N MET A 175 1.46 13.78 3.54
CA MET A 175 2.45 12.83 4.05
C MET A 175 3.00 11.95 2.93
N LEU A 176 2.15 11.41 2.04
CA LEU A 176 2.63 10.60 0.91
C LEU A 176 3.62 11.38 0.03
N GLU A 177 3.30 12.63 -0.31
CA GLU A 177 4.20 13.51 -1.06
C GLU A 177 5.53 13.74 -0.34
N LEU A 178 5.49 14.04 0.97
CA LEU A 178 6.69 14.25 1.79
C LEU A 178 7.56 12.99 1.90
N MET A 179 6.95 11.80 2.00
CA MET A 179 7.66 10.52 2.06
C MET A 179 8.40 10.20 0.76
N VAL A 180 7.88 10.67 -0.38
CA VAL A 180 8.57 10.51 -1.67
C VAL A 180 9.67 11.57 -1.84
N GLY A 181 9.33 12.83 -1.56
CA GLY A 181 10.15 14.01 -1.81
C GLY A 181 10.11 14.45 -3.27
N ASP A 182 10.48 15.71 -3.53
CA ASP A 182 10.31 16.38 -4.84
C ASP A 182 10.93 15.60 -6.03
N ASP A 183 12.14 15.05 -5.86
CA ASP A 183 12.87 14.30 -6.88
C ASP A 183 12.76 12.77 -6.72
N GLY A 184 11.90 12.29 -5.82
CA GLY A 184 11.82 10.87 -5.44
C GLY A 184 10.86 10.02 -6.27
N TRP A 185 10.08 10.62 -7.16
CA TRP A 185 9.03 9.94 -7.92
C TRP A 185 9.62 9.01 -8.99
N TRP A 186 9.19 7.75 -8.96
CA TRP A 186 9.47 6.74 -9.99
C TRP A 186 8.26 6.55 -10.92
N VAL A 187 7.06 6.83 -10.40
CA VAL A 187 5.80 6.86 -11.13
C VAL A 187 5.64 8.23 -11.81
N ASP A 188 5.25 8.20 -13.09
CA ASP A 188 4.83 9.35 -13.88
C ASP A 188 3.44 9.81 -13.41
N ARG A 189 3.45 10.80 -12.51
CA ARG A 189 2.23 11.33 -11.91
C ARG A 189 1.34 12.05 -12.92
N ASP A 190 1.93 12.72 -13.90
CA ASP A 190 1.19 13.46 -14.90
C ASP A 190 0.39 12.48 -15.78
N ALA A 191 1.01 11.36 -16.19
CA ALA A 191 0.32 10.31 -16.93
C ALA A 191 -0.86 9.69 -16.14
N VAL A 192 -0.67 9.43 -14.84
CA VAL A 192 -1.76 8.92 -13.98
C VAL A 192 -2.89 9.95 -13.87
N GLN A 193 -2.54 11.23 -13.71
CA GLN A 193 -3.51 12.32 -13.58
C GLN A 193 -4.30 12.54 -14.88
N GLU A 194 -3.65 12.44 -16.04
CA GLU A 194 -4.30 12.48 -17.35
C GLU A 194 -5.36 11.38 -17.49
N GLU A 195 -5.02 10.13 -17.14
CA GLU A 195 -5.97 9.01 -17.25
C GLU A 195 -7.13 9.13 -16.27
N LEU A 196 -6.88 9.58 -15.05
CA LEU A 196 -7.93 9.84 -14.08
C LEU A 196 -8.89 10.95 -14.57
N MET A 197 -8.36 12.01 -15.20
CA MET A 197 -9.20 13.06 -15.79
C MET A 197 -10.05 12.52 -16.94
N ALA A 198 -9.46 11.71 -17.83
CA ALA A 198 -10.19 11.09 -18.93
C ALA A 198 -11.32 10.17 -18.42
N TYR A 199 -11.03 9.30 -17.45
CA TYR A 199 -12.02 8.43 -16.83
C TYR A 199 -13.18 9.21 -16.20
N ASN A 200 -12.88 10.30 -15.50
CA ASN A 200 -13.90 11.13 -14.86
C ASN A 200 -14.76 11.89 -15.89
N ALA A 201 -14.17 12.31 -17.02
CA ALA A 201 -14.92 12.93 -18.11
C ALA A 201 -15.92 11.95 -18.72
N ASP A 202 -15.49 10.72 -19.00
CA ASP A 202 -16.35 9.66 -19.55
C ASP A 202 -17.52 9.27 -18.62
N LYS A 203 -17.37 9.47 -17.31
CA LYS A 203 -18.42 9.20 -16.30
C LYS A 203 -19.40 10.36 -16.09
N ALA A 204 -19.06 11.55 -16.57
CA ALA A 204 -19.90 12.74 -16.46
C ALA A 204 -20.89 12.89 -17.64
N GLU A 205 -20.71 12.11 -18.71
CA GLU A 205 -21.62 11.97 -19.86
C GLU A 205 -22.69 10.88 -19.65
#